data_AF-A0A3D1DRH1-F1
#
_entry.id   AF-A0A3D1DRH1-F1
#
_cell.length_a   1.000
_cell.length_b   1.000
_cell.length_c   1.000
_cell.angle_alpha   90.00
_cell.angle_beta   90.00
_cell.angle_gamma   90.00
#
_symmetry.space_group_name_H-M   'P 1'
#
loop_
_entity.id
_entity.type
_entity.pdbx_description
1 polymer ?
#
loop_
_entity_poly.entity_id
_entity_poly.type
_entity_poly.pdbx_seq_one_letter_code
_entity_poly.pdbx_strand_id
1 'polypeptide(L)'
;MPDFRLTETETRDLVALINSRAKGGLTPDPQSPPGNLGQGRRLFISRGCRSCHGLGAKATTDAKPAPRVPLAFGQATSAGCLAEKPSQATGKRRVPEFGFTKQQRNDLVAFLAATADLAPGKSPLELAGTITRTLRCTACHDRDTTVSPRREIIADESDRGLLPSVLPNLTWAGEKLQTSWTGQLLSGRLEHSSRPWLKARMPSFGSWGDRLARGLAAEHGVSIAKTAGPDPDSTLAEIGDKLTRKQGGFNCMQCHGVGKTPALAPFDNRGVNFSRVRQRLRYGFYLDWMFDPLRLDPHSKMPRFSPDRKTTAVDNVLDGDARRQFDALWHFLQAIEDN
;
A
#
# COMPACT_ATOMS: atom_id res chain seq x y z
N MET A 1 -5.30 -0.31 -11.07
CA MET A 1 -4.80 1.05 -10.77
C MET A 1 -4.94 1.28 -9.27
N PRO A 2 -4.10 2.13 -8.65
CA PRO A 2 -4.30 2.56 -7.27
C PRO A 2 -5.69 3.18 -7.09
N ASP A 3 -6.38 2.83 -6.01
CA ASP A 3 -7.67 3.37 -5.65
C ASP A 3 -7.52 4.34 -4.47
N PHE A 4 -7.66 5.64 -4.76
CA PHE A 4 -7.57 6.73 -3.79
C PHE A 4 -8.86 6.91 -2.97
N ARG A 5 -9.91 6.11 -3.25
CA ARG A 5 -11.23 6.21 -2.62
C ARG A 5 -11.83 7.61 -2.75
N LEU A 6 -11.74 8.16 -3.96
CA LEU A 6 -12.36 9.45 -4.28
C LEU A 6 -13.87 9.29 -4.27
N THR A 7 -14.56 10.27 -3.69
CA THR A 7 -16.00 10.41 -3.83
C THR A 7 -16.34 10.79 -5.27
N GLU A 8 -17.62 10.66 -5.64
CA GLU A 8 -18.08 11.08 -6.97
C GLU A 8 -17.83 12.58 -7.21
N THR A 9 -18.07 13.41 -6.20
CA THR A 9 -17.80 14.86 -6.26
C THR A 9 -16.32 15.14 -6.48
N GLU A 10 -15.43 14.56 -5.65
CA GLU A 10 -13.98 14.75 -5.81
C GLU A 10 -13.49 14.27 -7.18
N THR A 11 -14.07 13.20 -7.71
CA THR A 11 -13.75 12.69 -9.05
C THR A 11 -14.14 13.71 -10.11
N ARG A 12 -15.35 14.30 -10.04
CA ARG A 12 -15.80 15.33 -10.98
C ARG A 12 -14.92 16.58 -10.91
N ASP A 13 -14.60 17.04 -9.70
CA ASP A 13 -13.78 18.24 -9.49
C ASP A 13 -12.35 18.04 -10.02
N LEU A 14 -11.76 16.87 -9.76
CA LEU A 14 -10.44 16.53 -10.27
C LEU A 14 -10.41 16.43 -11.79
N VAL A 15 -11.44 15.84 -12.41
CA VAL A 15 -11.57 15.79 -13.88
C VAL A 15 -11.69 17.21 -14.45
N ALA A 16 -12.50 18.08 -13.85
CA ALA A 16 -12.65 19.46 -14.27
C ALA A 16 -11.32 20.23 -14.18
N LEU A 17 -10.56 20.04 -13.09
CA LEU A 17 -9.25 20.66 -12.91
C LEU A 17 -8.22 20.16 -13.92
N ILE A 18 -8.16 18.84 -14.16
CA ILE A 18 -7.24 18.26 -15.15
C ILE A 18 -7.57 18.80 -16.54
N ASN A 19 -8.86 18.85 -16.90
CA ASN A 19 -9.29 19.37 -18.20
C ASN A 19 -8.99 20.87 -18.35
N SER A 20 -9.15 21.69 -17.30
CA SER A 20 -8.86 23.13 -17.37
C SER A 20 -7.37 23.44 -17.48
N ARG A 21 -6.51 22.56 -16.94
CA ARG A 21 -5.04 22.69 -17.01
C ARG A 21 -4.41 21.92 -18.18
N ALA A 22 -5.17 21.11 -18.90
CA ALA A 22 -4.68 20.35 -20.03
C ALA A 22 -4.28 21.30 -21.17
N LYS A 23 -2.97 21.35 -21.45
CA LYS A 23 -2.41 22.16 -22.56
C LYS A 23 -2.41 21.41 -23.91
N GLY A 24 -2.69 20.11 -23.89
CA GLY A 24 -2.81 19.28 -25.07
C GLY A 24 -4.27 18.97 -25.34
N GLY A 25 -4.83 19.56 -26.38
CA GLY A 25 -6.00 18.98 -27.04
C GLY A 25 -5.51 17.86 -27.93
N LEU A 26 -6.09 16.66 -27.82
CA LEU A 26 -6.28 15.89 -29.04
C LEU A 26 -7.12 16.81 -29.92
N THR A 27 -6.54 17.40 -30.96
CA THR A 27 -7.34 18.08 -31.98
C THR A 27 -8.38 17.05 -32.40
N PRO A 28 -9.67 17.26 -32.09
CA PRO A 28 -10.69 16.38 -32.62
C PRO A 28 -10.46 16.44 -34.12
N ASP A 29 -10.24 15.29 -34.75
CA ASP A 29 -10.35 15.27 -36.20
C ASP A 29 -11.74 15.84 -36.50
N PRO A 30 -11.86 17.01 -37.17
CA PRO A 30 -13.15 17.64 -37.43
C PRO A 30 -14.07 16.73 -38.26
N GLN A 31 -13.53 15.65 -38.84
CA GLN A 31 -14.26 14.62 -39.55
C GLN A 31 -14.81 13.49 -38.66
N SER A 32 -14.51 13.45 -37.36
CA SER A 32 -15.05 12.41 -36.48
C SER A 32 -16.53 12.69 -36.21
N PRO A 33 -17.47 11.88 -36.74
CA PRO A 33 -18.88 12.09 -36.52
C PRO A 33 -19.22 12.01 -35.02
N PRO A 34 -20.28 12.69 -34.55
CA PRO A 34 -20.73 12.58 -33.16
C PRO A 34 -20.94 11.10 -32.78
N GLY A 35 -20.44 10.73 -31.60
CA GLY A 35 -20.50 9.35 -31.14
C GLY A 35 -21.94 8.83 -31.09
N ASN A 36 -22.19 7.67 -31.70
CA ASN A 36 -23.50 7.03 -31.68
C ASN A 36 -23.63 6.10 -30.46
N LEU A 37 -24.53 6.44 -29.53
CA LEU A 37 -24.75 5.69 -28.29
C LEU A 37 -25.11 4.21 -28.53
N GLY A 38 -25.98 3.95 -29.50
CA GLY A 38 -26.38 2.59 -29.87
C GLY A 38 -25.22 1.77 -30.46
N GLN A 39 -24.41 2.39 -31.31
CA GLN A 39 -23.22 1.77 -31.88
C GLN A 39 -22.13 1.56 -30.84
N GLY A 40 -21.93 2.52 -29.92
CA GLY A 40 -21.04 2.41 -28.78
C GLY A 40 -21.41 1.23 -27.88
N ARG A 41 -22.70 1.09 -27.52
CA ARG A 41 -23.20 -0.07 -26.77
C ARG A 41 -22.93 -1.39 -27.50
N ARG A 42 -23.21 -1.43 -28.80
CA ARG A 42 -22.98 -2.63 -29.63
C ARG A 42 -21.51 -3.00 -29.71
N LEU A 43 -20.62 -2.02 -29.88
CA LEU A 43 -19.17 -2.22 -29.88
C LEU A 43 -18.66 -2.65 -28.49
N PHE A 44 -19.09 -2.00 -27.41
CA PHE A 44 -18.71 -2.37 -26.05
C PHE A 44 -19.03 -3.83 -25.71
N ILE A 45 -20.18 -4.33 -26.17
CA ILE A 45 -20.59 -5.73 -26.00
C ILE A 45 -19.82 -6.64 -26.97
N SER A 46 -19.85 -6.35 -28.28
CA SER A 46 -19.25 -7.21 -29.31
C SER A 46 -17.72 -7.29 -29.27
N ARG A 47 -17.04 -6.28 -28.71
CA ARG A 47 -15.59 -6.27 -28.48
C ARG A 47 -15.19 -6.93 -27.15
N GLY A 48 -16.16 -7.41 -26.38
CA GLY A 48 -15.92 -8.15 -25.14
C GLY A 48 -15.50 -7.28 -23.96
N CYS A 49 -15.60 -5.95 -24.03
CA CYS A 49 -15.26 -5.03 -22.94
C CYS A 49 -16.03 -5.35 -21.65
N ARG A 50 -17.31 -5.77 -21.79
CA ARG A 50 -18.16 -6.25 -20.69
C ARG A 50 -17.59 -7.45 -19.93
N SER A 51 -16.70 -8.22 -20.54
CA SER A 51 -16.07 -9.39 -19.92
C SER A 51 -15.18 -9.02 -18.72
N CYS A 52 -14.73 -7.76 -18.64
CA CYS A 52 -13.92 -7.25 -17.54
C CYS A 52 -14.51 -5.97 -16.90
N HIS A 53 -15.30 -5.18 -17.63
CA HIS A 53 -15.90 -3.93 -17.15
C HIS A 53 -17.42 -4.05 -17.02
N GLY A 54 -17.96 -3.86 -15.81
CA GLY A 54 -19.40 -3.83 -15.56
C GLY A 54 -20.03 -2.50 -15.97
N LEU A 55 -21.21 -2.56 -16.59
CA LEU A 55 -22.12 -1.41 -16.70
C LEU A 55 -23.09 -1.51 -15.51
N GLY A 56 -23.11 -0.52 -14.63
CA GLY A 56 -23.90 -0.54 -13.40
C GLY A 56 -25.38 -0.85 -13.62
N ALA A 57 -25.95 -1.59 -12.67
CA ALA A 57 -27.39 -1.79 -12.39
C ALA A 57 -28.33 -2.18 -13.56
N LYS A 58 -28.19 -3.43 -14.02
CA LYS A 58 -29.25 -4.46 -14.18
C LYS A 58 -28.69 -5.50 -15.14
N ALA A 59 -28.63 -6.74 -14.68
CA ALA A 59 -28.19 -7.87 -15.50
C ALA A 59 -29.11 -7.99 -16.72
N THR A 60 -28.69 -7.43 -17.86
CA THR A 60 -29.33 -7.76 -19.14
C THR A 60 -28.92 -9.18 -19.52
N THR A 61 -29.87 -9.90 -20.11
CA THR A 61 -29.84 -11.29 -20.62
C THR A 61 -28.87 -11.52 -21.79
N ASP A 62 -27.89 -10.62 -21.99
CA ASP A 62 -26.98 -10.66 -23.11
C ASP A 62 -25.73 -11.49 -22.82
N ALA A 63 -25.21 -12.11 -23.88
CA ALA A 63 -24.20 -13.18 -23.93
C ALA A 63 -23.11 -13.15 -22.85
N LYS A 64 -22.82 -14.34 -22.28
CA LYS A 64 -21.72 -14.59 -21.34
C LYS A 64 -20.40 -14.01 -21.86
N PRO A 65 -19.55 -13.45 -20.98
CA PRO A 65 -18.18 -13.07 -21.29
C PRO A 65 -17.46 -14.14 -22.13
N ALA A 66 -16.71 -13.72 -23.15
CA ALA A 66 -15.85 -14.65 -23.87
C ALA A 66 -14.88 -15.31 -22.86
N PRO A 67 -14.71 -16.64 -22.90
CA PRO A 67 -13.73 -17.30 -22.04
C PRO A 67 -12.35 -16.68 -22.28
N ARG A 68 -11.59 -16.45 -21.21
CA ARG A 68 -10.20 -16.00 -21.32
C ARG A 68 -9.46 -17.00 -22.20
N VAL A 69 -8.79 -16.52 -23.24
CA VAL A 69 -7.88 -17.34 -24.04
C VAL A 69 -6.53 -17.27 -23.33
N PRO A 70 -6.09 -18.31 -22.61
CA PRO A 70 -4.75 -18.31 -22.04
C PRO A 70 -3.72 -18.28 -23.17
N LEU A 71 -2.67 -17.46 -23.02
CA LEU A 71 -1.50 -17.54 -23.89
C LEU A 71 -0.71 -18.80 -23.49
N ALA A 72 -0.56 -19.74 -24.42
CA ALA A 72 0.25 -20.94 -24.23
C ALA A 72 1.69 -20.63 -24.62
N PHE A 73 2.56 -20.50 -23.62
CA PHE A 73 4.01 -20.32 -23.82
C PHE A 73 4.72 -21.67 -23.95
N GLY A 74 5.93 -21.66 -24.53
CA GLY A 74 6.70 -22.88 -24.86
C GLY A 74 6.24 -23.59 -26.12
N GLN A 75 5.34 -22.97 -26.89
CA GLN A 75 4.88 -23.50 -28.18
C GLN A 75 4.75 -22.35 -29.19
N ALA A 76 5.43 -22.50 -30.33
CA ALA A 76 5.21 -21.62 -31.47
C ALA A 76 3.79 -21.83 -32.00
N THR A 77 3.07 -20.74 -32.30
CA THR A 77 1.75 -20.82 -32.92
C THR A 77 1.54 -19.75 -33.97
N SER A 78 1.24 -20.17 -35.19
CA SER A 78 0.78 -19.30 -36.29
C SER A 78 -0.74 -19.33 -36.43
N ALA A 79 -1.46 -19.71 -35.37
CA ALA A 79 -2.91 -19.79 -35.36
C ALA A 79 -3.54 -18.59 -34.61
N GLY A 80 -4.85 -18.46 -34.71
CA GLY A 80 -5.58 -17.41 -34.01
C GLY A 80 -5.18 -16.00 -34.48
N CYS A 81 -4.83 -15.13 -33.54
CA CYS A 81 -4.49 -13.73 -33.81
C CYS A 81 -3.09 -13.55 -34.45
N LEU A 82 -2.27 -14.60 -34.45
CA LEU A 82 -0.96 -14.63 -35.10
C LEU A 82 -0.99 -15.29 -36.48
N ALA A 83 -2.16 -15.74 -36.94
CA ALA A 83 -2.32 -16.22 -38.31
C ALA A 83 -2.06 -15.09 -39.32
N GLU A 84 -1.49 -15.44 -40.48
CA GLU A 84 -1.31 -14.49 -41.57
C GLU A 84 -2.65 -13.91 -42.06
N LYS A 85 -3.71 -14.71 -41.97
CA LYS A 85 -5.10 -14.30 -42.23
C LYS A 85 -5.99 -14.81 -41.09
N PRO A 86 -6.20 -14.01 -40.03
CA PRO A 86 -7.04 -14.39 -38.90
C PRO A 86 -8.48 -14.68 -39.35
N SER A 87 -9.05 -15.80 -38.88
CA SER A 87 -10.43 -16.16 -39.19
C SER A 87 -11.40 -15.07 -38.71
N GLN A 88 -12.11 -14.46 -39.67
CA GLN A 88 -13.21 -13.53 -39.43
C GLN A 88 -14.59 -14.23 -39.45
N ALA A 89 -14.62 -15.56 -39.38
CA ALA A 89 -15.86 -16.32 -39.33
C ALA A 89 -16.72 -15.89 -38.13
N THR A 90 -18.03 -15.73 -38.35
CA THR A 90 -18.97 -15.24 -37.33
C THR A 90 -19.09 -16.19 -36.14
N GLY A 91 -19.40 -15.65 -34.96
CA GLY A 91 -19.57 -16.43 -33.72
C GLY A 91 -18.28 -16.70 -32.94
N LYS A 92 -18.21 -17.84 -32.24
CA LYS A 92 -17.10 -18.20 -31.31
C LYS A 92 -15.73 -18.42 -31.98
N ARG A 93 -15.67 -18.37 -33.32
CA ARG A 93 -14.45 -18.58 -34.13
C ARG A 93 -13.87 -17.27 -34.69
N ARG A 94 -14.47 -16.12 -34.36
CA ARG A 94 -13.94 -14.82 -34.76
C ARG A 94 -12.72 -14.48 -33.91
N VAL A 95 -11.60 -14.21 -34.57
CA VAL A 95 -10.35 -13.86 -33.89
C VAL A 95 -10.03 -12.39 -34.15
N PRO A 96 -9.58 -11.62 -33.14
CA PRO A 96 -9.14 -10.24 -33.36
C PRO A 96 -8.01 -10.15 -34.38
N GLU A 97 -8.12 -9.18 -35.28
CA GLU A 97 -7.10 -8.84 -36.27
C GLU A 97 -6.39 -7.56 -35.85
N PHE A 98 -5.08 -7.65 -35.60
CA PHE A 98 -4.27 -6.57 -35.05
C PHE A 98 -3.38 -5.88 -36.09
N GLY A 99 -3.50 -6.24 -37.37
CA GLY A 99 -2.71 -5.63 -38.45
C GLY A 99 -1.19 -5.81 -38.34
N PHE A 100 -0.74 -6.89 -37.67
CA PHE A 100 0.69 -7.14 -37.48
C PHE A 100 1.43 -7.25 -38.82
N THR A 101 2.63 -6.68 -38.89
CA THR A 101 3.54 -6.94 -40.00
C THR A 101 4.05 -8.38 -39.93
N LYS A 102 4.62 -8.88 -41.04
CA LYS A 102 5.27 -10.21 -41.06
C LYS A 102 6.33 -10.33 -39.96
N GLN A 103 7.13 -9.28 -39.75
CA GLN A 103 8.16 -9.27 -38.72
C GLN A 103 7.56 -9.32 -37.31
N GLN A 104 6.55 -8.48 -37.01
CA GLN A 104 5.88 -8.48 -35.71
C GLN A 104 5.22 -9.83 -35.40
N ARG A 105 4.61 -10.49 -36.38
CA ARG A 105 4.10 -11.86 -36.20
C ARG A 105 5.22 -12.83 -35.85
N ASN A 106 6.32 -12.79 -36.60
CA ASN A 106 7.46 -13.67 -36.33
C ASN A 106 8.06 -13.44 -34.94
N ASP A 107 8.19 -12.19 -34.51
CA ASP A 107 8.71 -11.84 -33.18
C ASP A 107 7.78 -12.35 -32.07
N LEU A 108 6.46 -12.21 -32.23
CA LEU A 108 5.47 -12.72 -31.28
C LEU A 108 5.42 -14.26 -31.25
N VAL A 109 5.54 -14.90 -32.42
CA VAL A 109 5.64 -16.37 -32.52
C VAL A 109 6.90 -16.86 -31.80
N ALA A 110 8.04 -16.20 -32.01
CA ALA A 110 9.30 -16.52 -31.34
C ALA A 110 9.20 -16.30 -29.82
N PHE A 111 8.54 -15.21 -29.39
CA PHE A 111 8.31 -14.92 -27.98
C PHE A 111 7.41 -15.96 -27.29
N LEU A 112 6.38 -16.48 -27.97
CA LEU A 112 5.54 -17.56 -27.45
C LEU A 112 6.23 -18.93 -27.51
N ALA A 113 7.11 -19.13 -28.48
CA ALA A 113 7.91 -20.35 -28.64
C ALA A 113 9.00 -20.49 -27.57
N ALA A 114 9.48 -19.36 -27.04
CA ALA A 114 10.27 -19.39 -25.82
C ALA A 114 9.43 -20.07 -24.73
N THR A 115 10.00 -21.07 -24.07
CA THR A 115 9.45 -21.55 -22.79
C THR A 115 9.21 -20.33 -21.94
N ALA A 116 7.98 -20.16 -21.44
CA ALA A 116 7.77 -19.17 -20.40
C ALA A 116 8.84 -19.44 -19.37
N ASP A 117 9.70 -18.46 -19.14
CA ASP A 117 10.33 -18.39 -17.85
C ASP A 117 9.17 -18.20 -16.88
N LEU A 118 8.67 -19.32 -16.36
CA LEU A 118 7.57 -19.39 -15.41
C LEU A 118 8.04 -18.98 -14.02
N ALA A 119 9.31 -18.60 -13.84
CA ALA A 119 9.61 -17.65 -12.80
C ALA A 119 8.86 -16.37 -13.16
N PRO A 120 7.93 -15.83 -12.34
CA PRO A 120 7.74 -14.39 -12.35
C PRO A 120 9.09 -13.83 -11.88
N GLY A 121 10.06 -13.69 -12.79
CA GLY A 121 11.50 -13.56 -12.57
C GLY A 121 11.88 -12.20 -11.99
N LYS A 122 11.30 -11.91 -10.84
CA LYS A 122 11.74 -10.93 -9.89
C LYS A 122 11.64 -11.63 -8.55
N SER A 123 12.78 -11.81 -7.90
CA SER A 123 12.80 -12.10 -6.47
C SER A 123 11.83 -11.15 -5.75
N PRO A 124 11.23 -11.54 -4.60
CA PRO A 124 10.36 -10.64 -3.84
C PRO A 124 10.99 -9.25 -3.63
N LEU A 125 12.32 -9.20 -3.46
CA LEU A 125 13.14 -7.99 -3.43
C LEU A 125 13.01 -7.13 -4.69
N GLU A 126 13.33 -7.68 -5.87
CA GLU A 126 13.23 -6.95 -7.14
C GLU A 126 11.79 -6.50 -7.46
N LEU A 127 10.82 -7.31 -7.03
CA LEU A 127 9.41 -6.99 -7.18
C LEU A 127 9.03 -5.77 -6.33
N ALA A 128 9.44 -5.70 -5.06
CA ALA A 128 9.20 -4.54 -4.21
C ALA A 128 9.83 -3.27 -4.79
N GLY A 129 11.08 -3.33 -5.22
CA GLY A 129 11.74 -2.19 -5.87
C GLY A 129 11.00 -1.72 -7.14
N THR A 130 10.53 -2.67 -7.95
CA THR A 130 9.75 -2.35 -9.17
C THR A 130 8.42 -1.71 -8.82
N ILE A 131 7.63 -2.32 -7.93
CA ILE A 131 6.29 -1.84 -7.57
C ILE A 131 6.39 -0.46 -6.91
N THR A 132 7.34 -0.26 -5.99
CA THR A 132 7.54 1.01 -5.29
C THR A 132 7.80 2.16 -6.27
N ARG A 133 8.60 1.91 -7.31
CA ARG A 133 8.86 2.90 -8.38
C ARG A 133 7.65 3.10 -9.28
N THR A 134 7.05 2.03 -9.81
CA THR A 134 5.93 2.10 -10.76
C THR A 134 4.69 2.74 -10.14
N LEU A 135 4.43 2.48 -8.85
CA LEU A 135 3.31 3.07 -8.11
C LEU A 135 3.67 4.40 -7.45
N ARG A 136 4.89 4.91 -7.68
CA ARG A 136 5.39 6.21 -7.24
C ARG A 136 5.19 6.45 -5.73
N CYS A 137 5.52 5.46 -4.90
CA CYS A 137 5.36 5.58 -3.44
C CYS A 137 6.12 6.80 -2.88
N THR A 138 7.26 7.15 -3.49
CA THR A 138 8.08 8.31 -3.12
C THR A 138 7.51 9.67 -3.52
N ALA A 139 6.39 9.71 -4.26
CA ALA A 139 5.66 10.95 -4.47
C ALA A 139 4.97 11.45 -3.18
N CYS A 140 4.76 10.56 -2.21
CA CYS A 140 4.13 10.90 -0.93
C CYS A 140 5.03 10.59 0.27
N HIS A 141 5.74 9.46 0.24
CA HIS A 141 6.55 8.99 1.36
C HIS A 141 8.05 9.20 1.14
N ASP A 142 8.77 9.54 2.21
CA ASP A 142 10.23 9.42 2.19
C ASP A 142 10.60 7.94 2.16
N ARG A 143 11.70 7.62 1.47
CA ARG A 143 12.25 6.27 1.45
C ARG A 143 13.74 6.32 1.10
N ASP A 144 14.54 5.63 1.89
CA ASP A 144 15.99 5.58 1.77
C ASP A 144 16.55 7.00 1.74
N THR A 145 17.27 7.36 0.68
CA THR A 145 17.78 8.73 0.44
C THR A 145 16.81 9.62 -0.33
N THR A 146 15.65 9.10 -0.76
CA THR A 146 14.65 9.85 -1.52
C THR A 146 13.69 10.57 -0.58
N VAL A 147 13.70 11.90 -0.66
CA VAL A 147 12.74 12.77 0.06
C VAL A 147 11.54 13.03 -0.84
N SER A 148 10.34 12.92 -0.25
CA SER A 148 9.09 13.17 -0.94
C SER A 148 8.92 14.66 -1.25
N PRO A 149 8.57 15.03 -2.50
CA PRO A 149 8.30 16.43 -2.86
C PRO A 149 7.00 16.94 -2.23
N ARG A 150 6.21 16.08 -1.57
CA ARG A 150 4.96 16.48 -0.91
C ARG A 150 5.16 17.58 0.12
N ARG A 151 6.35 17.67 0.75
CA ARG A 151 6.66 18.75 1.70
C ARG A 151 6.66 20.14 1.06
N GLU A 152 6.84 20.23 -0.26
CA GLU A 152 6.79 21.47 -1.04
C GLU A 152 5.35 21.94 -1.34
N ILE A 153 4.35 21.11 -1.02
CA ILE A 153 2.93 21.47 -1.13
C ILE A 153 2.54 22.35 0.07
N ILE A 154 3.08 23.57 0.11
CA ILE A 154 2.91 24.54 1.21
C ILE A 154 1.54 25.22 1.14
N ALA A 155 1.00 25.42 -0.07
CA ALA A 155 -0.20 26.24 -0.31
C ALA A 155 -1.52 25.45 -0.42
N ASP A 156 -1.50 24.21 -0.91
CA ASP A 156 -2.75 23.47 -1.24
C ASP A 156 -3.26 22.54 -0.11
N GLU A 157 -2.43 22.13 0.86
CA GLU A 157 -2.88 21.29 1.99
C GLU A 157 -3.22 22.08 3.26
N SER A 158 -2.92 23.38 3.28
CA SER A 158 -3.17 24.22 4.43
C SER A 158 -3.81 25.52 4.04
N ASP A 159 -5.11 25.58 4.27
CA ASP A 159 -5.92 26.80 4.32
C ASP A 159 -5.33 27.88 5.26
N ARG A 160 -4.27 27.54 6.02
CA ARG A 160 -3.56 28.37 7.01
C ARG A 160 -2.04 28.49 6.77
N GLY A 161 -1.50 28.01 5.63
CA GLY A 161 -0.06 28.08 5.31
C GLY A 161 0.86 27.19 6.16
N LEU A 162 0.30 26.22 6.89
CA LEU A 162 1.05 25.17 7.60
C LEU A 162 1.55 24.08 6.64
N LEU A 163 2.67 23.45 6.98
CA LEU A 163 3.16 22.32 6.20
C LEU A 163 2.20 21.11 6.26
N PRO A 164 2.12 20.31 5.17
CA PRO A 164 1.52 18.98 5.18
C PRO A 164 1.94 18.13 6.37
N SER A 165 1.02 17.34 6.92
CA SER A 165 1.38 16.36 7.94
C SER A 165 2.43 15.37 7.40
N VAL A 166 3.48 15.14 8.20
CA VAL A 166 4.55 14.19 7.87
C VAL A 166 3.97 12.78 7.75
N LEU A 167 4.25 12.10 6.64
CA LEU A 167 3.85 10.71 6.42
C LEU A 167 4.92 9.75 6.91
N PRO A 168 4.56 8.49 7.22
CA PRO A 168 5.54 7.50 7.63
C PRO A 168 6.62 7.28 6.56
N ASN A 169 7.88 7.30 6.98
CA ASN A 169 9.00 6.89 6.15
C ASN A 169 8.92 5.38 5.84
N LEU A 170 9.18 4.99 4.60
CA LEU A 170 9.11 3.62 4.11
C LEU A 170 10.46 2.86 4.12
N THR A 171 11.58 3.49 4.47
CA THR A 171 12.92 2.86 4.53
C THR A 171 12.84 1.53 5.26
N TRP A 172 12.41 1.55 6.52
CA TRP A 172 12.38 0.37 7.39
C TRP A 172 11.05 -0.39 7.35
N ALA A 173 10.21 -0.21 6.31
CA ALA A 173 8.83 -0.71 6.34
C ALA A 173 8.74 -2.23 6.54
N GLY A 174 9.66 -3.00 5.95
CA GLY A 174 9.70 -4.46 6.08
C GLY A 174 10.11 -4.96 7.45
N GLU A 175 11.19 -4.39 8.00
CA GLU A 175 11.68 -4.69 9.34
C GLU A 175 10.71 -4.22 10.44
N LYS A 176 10.04 -3.09 10.21
CA LYS A 176 9.10 -2.50 11.16
C LYS A 176 7.80 -3.26 11.28
N LEU A 177 7.25 -3.70 10.16
CA LEU A 177 5.85 -4.11 10.06
C LEU A 177 5.70 -5.60 9.83
N GLN A 178 4.70 -6.19 10.48
CA GLN A 178 4.27 -7.57 10.21
C GLN A 178 3.79 -7.69 8.76
N THR A 179 4.28 -8.70 8.03
CA THR A 179 3.97 -8.84 6.59
C THR A 179 2.47 -8.99 6.32
N SER A 180 1.75 -9.74 7.16
CA SER A 180 0.29 -9.91 7.03
C SER A 180 -0.46 -8.59 7.19
N TRP A 181 -0.09 -7.79 8.20
CA TRP A 181 -0.67 -6.48 8.43
C TRP A 181 -0.37 -5.50 7.29
N THR A 182 0.88 -5.47 6.81
CA THR A 182 1.28 -4.64 5.66
C THR A 182 0.51 -5.02 4.40
N GLY A 183 0.28 -6.32 4.17
CA GLY A 183 -0.55 -6.81 3.08
C GLY A 183 -1.97 -6.26 3.15
N GLN A 184 -2.60 -6.28 4.34
CA GLN A 184 -3.93 -5.71 4.55
C GLN A 184 -3.95 -4.19 4.32
N LEU A 185 -2.97 -3.45 4.84
CA LEU A 185 -2.86 -2.01 4.60
C LEU A 185 -2.76 -1.69 3.10
N LEU A 186 -1.80 -2.30 2.41
CA LEU A 186 -1.51 -2.00 1.01
C LEU A 186 -2.61 -2.46 0.05
N SER A 187 -3.35 -3.51 0.41
CA SER A 187 -4.52 -3.96 -0.35
C SER A 187 -5.81 -3.21 0.00
N GLY A 188 -5.75 -2.27 0.96
CA GLY A 188 -6.92 -1.52 1.42
C GLY A 188 -7.92 -2.35 2.23
N ARG A 189 -7.51 -3.52 2.76
CA ARG A 189 -8.34 -4.42 3.57
C ARG A 189 -8.25 -4.14 5.07
N LEU A 190 -7.39 -3.22 5.50
CA LEU A 190 -7.28 -2.85 6.91
C LEU A 190 -8.58 -2.18 7.39
N GLU A 191 -9.19 -2.76 8.41
CA GLU A 191 -10.48 -2.32 8.96
C GLU A 191 -10.40 -0.94 9.63
N HIS A 192 -9.33 -0.71 10.39
CA HIS A 192 -9.12 0.54 11.12
C HIS A 192 -7.79 1.20 10.73
N SER A 193 -7.85 2.49 10.37
CA SER A 193 -6.65 3.28 10.16
C SER A 193 -5.84 3.39 11.45
N SER A 194 -4.52 3.15 11.37
CA SER A 194 -3.61 3.40 12.49
C SER A 194 -3.35 4.89 12.75
N ARG A 195 -3.73 5.77 11.80
CA ARG A 195 -3.47 7.21 11.84
C ARG A 195 -4.69 8.00 11.35
N PRO A 196 -5.85 7.90 12.04
CA PRO A 196 -7.10 8.51 11.57
C PRO A 196 -7.06 10.06 11.54
N TRP A 197 -6.05 10.69 12.14
CA TRP A 197 -5.87 12.14 12.10
C TRP A 197 -5.15 12.65 10.84
N LEU A 198 -4.56 11.78 10.01
CA LEU A 198 -3.94 12.20 8.77
C LEU A 198 -5.02 12.47 7.72
N LYS A 199 -5.01 13.68 7.15
CA LYS A 199 -5.88 14.04 6.00
C LYS A 199 -5.49 13.31 4.72
N ALA A 200 -4.20 12.97 4.58
CA ALA A 200 -3.69 12.26 3.41
C ALA A 200 -4.31 10.86 3.28
N ARG A 201 -4.85 10.55 2.10
CA ARG A 201 -5.38 9.22 1.77
C ARG A 201 -4.33 8.39 1.06
N MET A 202 -3.91 7.30 1.69
CA MET A 202 -3.08 6.29 1.04
C MET A 202 -3.95 5.45 0.09
N PRO A 203 -3.54 5.27 -1.19
CA PRO A 203 -4.30 4.45 -2.12
C PRO A 203 -4.32 2.97 -1.72
N SER A 204 -5.40 2.28 -2.07
CA SER A 204 -5.38 0.82 -2.14
C SER A 204 -4.68 0.38 -3.42
N PHE A 205 -3.76 -0.57 -3.30
CA PHE A 205 -3.04 -1.17 -4.43
C PHE A 205 -3.59 -2.55 -4.81
N GLY A 206 -4.69 -2.98 -4.20
CA GLY A 206 -5.40 -4.21 -4.54
C GLY A 206 -4.50 -5.45 -4.52
N SER A 207 -4.44 -6.16 -5.65
CA SER A 207 -3.66 -7.41 -5.81
C SER A 207 -2.15 -7.24 -5.64
N TRP A 208 -1.62 -6.02 -5.68
CA TRP A 208 -0.20 -5.76 -5.39
C TRP A 208 0.12 -5.82 -3.91
N GLY A 209 -0.85 -5.62 -3.02
CA GLY A 209 -0.60 -5.40 -1.59
C GLY A 209 0.19 -6.52 -0.92
N ASP A 210 -0.25 -7.77 -1.06
CA ASP A 210 0.42 -8.92 -0.42
C ASP A 210 1.79 -9.21 -1.02
N ARG A 211 1.93 -9.00 -2.34
CA ARG A 211 3.20 -9.21 -3.05
C ARG A 211 4.23 -8.16 -2.64
N LEU A 212 3.82 -6.89 -2.55
CA LEU A 212 4.66 -5.81 -2.09
C LEU A 212 5.04 -6.00 -0.62
N ALA A 213 4.11 -6.40 0.25
CA ALA A 213 4.40 -6.67 1.66
C ALA A 213 5.48 -7.75 1.85
N ARG A 214 5.43 -8.82 1.06
CA ARG A 214 6.47 -9.88 1.07
C ARG A 214 7.82 -9.35 0.57
N GLY A 215 7.81 -8.53 -0.48
CA GLY A 215 9.04 -7.93 -1.00
C GLY A 215 9.69 -6.94 -0.03
N LEU A 216 8.89 -6.10 0.66
CA LEU A 216 9.39 -5.20 1.71
C LEU A 216 10.06 -5.99 2.86
N ALA A 217 9.48 -7.13 3.25
CA ALA A 217 10.10 -8.01 4.24
C ALA A 217 11.42 -8.60 3.73
N ALA A 218 11.46 -9.04 2.47
CA ALA A 218 12.68 -9.56 1.83
C ALA A 218 13.79 -8.50 1.73
N GLU A 219 13.46 -7.22 1.49
CA GLU A 219 14.42 -6.09 1.51
C GLU A 219 15.20 -5.98 2.82
N HIS A 220 14.62 -6.45 3.93
CA HIS A 220 15.23 -6.39 5.25
C HIS A 220 15.68 -7.76 5.77
N GLY A 221 15.63 -8.81 4.93
CA GLY A 221 15.99 -10.17 5.34
C GLY A 221 15.10 -10.75 6.46
N VAL A 222 13.88 -10.23 6.65
CA VAL A 222 12.98 -10.68 7.72
C VAL A 222 11.95 -11.68 7.21
N SER A 223 11.56 -12.62 8.09
CA SER A 223 10.56 -13.64 7.75
C SER A 223 9.18 -13.02 7.48
N ILE A 224 8.46 -13.59 6.52
CA ILE A 224 7.05 -13.26 6.25
C ILE A 224 6.10 -13.82 7.31
N ALA A 225 6.55 -14.84 8.05
CA ALA A 225 5.80 -15.36 9.18
C ALA A 225 5.83 -14.33 10.32
N LYS A 226 4.78 -14.32 11.13
CA LYS A 226 4.73 -13.49 12.33
C LYS A 226 5.85 -13.96 13.26
N THR A 227 6.89 -13.16 13.44
CA THR A 227 7.87 -13.38 14.50
C THR A 227 7.23 -12.93 15.80
N ALA A 228 7.00 -13.87 16.71
CA ALA A 228 6.56 -13.55 18.05
C ALA A 228 7.70 -12.86 18.81
N GLY A 229 7.36 -11.83 19.60
CA GLY A 229 8.22 -11.41 20.70
C GLY A 229 8.11 -12.42 21.86
N PRO A 230 8.54 -12.03 23.06
CA PRO A 230 8.26 -12.79 24.27
C PRO A 230 6.77 -13.14 24.38
N ASP A 231 6.47 -14.33 24.89
CA ASP A 231 5.10 -14.75 25.13
C ASP A 231 4.42 -13.78 26.11
N PRO A 232 3.12 -13.45 25.90
CA PRO A 232 2.42 -12.53 26.79
C PRO A 232 2.47 -12.99 28.25
N ASP A 233 2.77 -12.07 29.15
CA ASP A 233 2.85 -12.30 30.59
C ASP A 233 2.05 -11.18 31.26
N SER A 234 1.05 -11.56 32.08
CA SER A 234 0.14 -10.60 32.70
C SER A 234 0.80 -9.74 33.76
N THR A 235 1.77 -10.29 34.51
CA THR A 235 2.51 -9.54 35.54
C THR A 235 3.37 -8.46 34.90
N LEU A 236 4.07 -8.81 33.81
CA LEU A 236 4.85 -7.85 33.04
C LEU A 236 3.95 -6.86 32.31
N ALA A 237 2.77 -7.26 31.85
CA ALA A 237 1.79 -6.35 31.25
C ALA A 237 1.27 -5.30 32.25
N GLU A 238 1.03 -5.67 33.51
CA GLU A 238 0.65 -4.70 34.56
C GLU A 238 1.78 -3.71 34.86
N ILE A 239 3.03 -4.17 34.87
CA ILE A 239 4.21 -3.30 35.01
C ILE A 239 4.32 -2.36 33.80
N GLY A 240 4.13 -2.89 32.59
CA GLY A 240 4.12 -2.11 31.35
C GLY A 240 3.03 -1.03 31.36
N ASP A 241 1.82 -1.34 31.81
CA ASP A 241 0.74 -0.36 31.96
C ASP A 241 1.16 0.79 32.87
N LYS A 242 1.74 0.48 34.05
CA LYS A 242 2.26 1.50 34.99
C LYS A 242 3.31 2.38 34.32
N LEU A 243 4.23 1.80 33.56
CA LEU A 243 5.27 2.54 32.82
C LEU A 243 4.70 3.49 31.76
N THR A 244 3.47 3.29 31.26
CA THR A 244 2.86 4.22 30.29
C THR A 244 2.32 5.51 30.90
N ARG A 245 2.11 5.53 32.21
CA ARG A 245 1.44 6.61 32.94
C ARG A 245 2.36 7.81 33.15
N LYS A 246 1.77 8.96 33.50
CA LYS A 246 2.51 10.19 33.79
C LYS A 246 3.29 10.11 35.10
N GLN A 247 2.66 9.58 36.15
CA GLN A 247 3.27 9.44 37.46
C GLN A 247 4.08 8.15 37.53
N GLY A 248 5.39 8.26 37.77
CA GLY A 248 6.27 7.10 37.91
C GLY A 248 6.48 6.29 36.62
N GLY A 249 6.23 6.88 35.46
CA GLY A 249 6.36 6.24 34.15
C GLY A 249 6.82 7.22 33.08
N PHE A 250 6.83 6.78 31.82
CA PHE A 250 7.34 7.52 30.67
C PHE A 250 6.36 8.54 30.09
N ASN A 251 5.18 8.70 30.70
CA ASN A 251 4.13 9.61 30.23
C ASN A 251 3.73 9.36 28.76
N CYS A 252 3.69 8.09 28.32
CA CYS A 252 3.39 7.71 26.94
C CYS A 252 1.98 8.15 26.51
N MET A 253 1.03 8.15 27.44
CA MET A 253 -0.36 8.52 27.18
C MET A 253 -0.54 10.01 26.82
N GLN A 254 0.50 10.83 26.98
CA GLN A 254 0.51 12.20 26.47
C GLN A 254 0.29 12.23 24.95
N CYS A 255 0.86 11.26 24.23
CA CYS A 255 0.84 11.18 22.78
C CYS A 255 0.05 9.97 22.25
N HIS A 256 0.03 8.85 22.98
CA HIS A 256 -0.58 7.60 22.54
C HIS A 256 -1.93 7.35 23.25
N GLY A 257 -2.95 6.99 22.48
CA GLY A 257 -4.19 6.44 23.04
C GLY A 257 -4.06 4.97 23.39
N VAL A 258 -4.98 4.46 24.23
CA VAL A 258 -5.05 3.06 24.66
C VAL A 258 -6.48 2.56 24.49
N GLY A 259 -6.72 1.75 23.47
CA GLY A 259 -8.07 1.27 23.16
C GLY A 259 -9.02 2.46 23.00
N LYS A 260 -10.12 2.51 23.77
CA LYS A 260 -11.12 3.59 23.73
C LYS A 260 -10.65 4.88 24.38
N THR A 261 -9.56 4.84 25.13
CA THR A 261 -9.01 6.00 25.82
C THR A 261 -8.14 6.82 24.86
N PRO A 262 -8.51 8.08 24.56
CA PRO A 262 -7.70 8.94 23.70
C PRO A 262 -6.40 9.39 24.40
N ALA A 263 -5.44 9.87 23.60
CA ALA A 263 -4.25 10.53 24.13
C ALA A 263 -4.59 11.86 24.82
N LEU A 264 -3.77 12.28 25.79
CA LEU A 264 -4.03 13.46 26.61
C LEU A 264 -3.74 14.81 25.89
N ALA A 265 -2.78 14.89 24.96
CA ALA A 265 -2.53 16.11 24.15
C ALA A 265 -3.06 15.95 22.71
N PRO A 266 -4.08 16.72 22.27
CA PRO A 266 -4.73 16.44 20.99
C PRO A 266 -4.09 17.03 19.73
N PHE A 267 -3.16 18.00 19.80
CA PHE A 267 -3.10 18.95 18.68
C PHE A 267 -2.02 18.72 17.61
N ASP A 268 -0.80 18.25 17.89
CA ASP A 268 0.20 18.08 16.80
C ASP A 268 1.15 16.86 16.89
N ASN A 269 1.17 16.14 18.01
CA ASN A 269 2.12 15.03 18.24
C ASN A 269 1.39 13.70 18.56
N ARG A 270 0.38 13.34 17.75
CA ARG A 270 -0.39 12.11 17.97
C ARG A 270 0.44 10.87 17.62
N GLY A 271 0.57 9.99 18.61
CA GLY A 271 1.10 8.64 18.47
C GLY A 271 0.03 7.66 18.01
N VAL A 272 0.45 6.54 17.41
CA VAL A 272 -0.45 5.43 17.06
C VAL A 272 -1.05 4.86 18.34
N ASN A 273 -2.37 4.66 18.36
CA ASN A 273 -3.05 4.02 19.49
C ASN A 273 -2.44 2.64 19.75
N PHE A 274 -2.15 2.35 21.01
CA PHE A 274 -1.47 1.12 21.42
C PHE A 274 -2.24 -0.16 21.09
N SER A 275 -3.58 -0.11 20.97
CA SER A 275 -4.36 -1.27 20.50
C SER A 275 -3.95 -1.72 19.09
N ARG A 276 -3.44 -0.80 18.25
CA ARG A 276 -3.03 -1.09 16.88
C ARG A 276 -1.62 -1.66 16.77
N VAL A 277 -0.91 -1.90 17.87
CA VAL A 277 0.51 -2.31 17.86
C VAL A 277 0.67 -3.82 17.73
N ARG A 278 -0.10 -4.62 18.48
CA ARG A 278 0.00 -6.09 18.56
C ARG A 278 0.04 -6.78 17.20
N GLN A 279 -0.80 -6.35 16.27
CA GLN A 279 -0.87 -6.94 14.93
C GLN A 279 0.12 -6.32 13.93
N ARG A 280 0.68 -5.15 14.27
CA ARG A 280 1.37 -4.26 13.35
C ARG A 280 2.88 -4.33 13.43
N LEU A 281 3.46 -4.26 14.64
CA LEU A 281 4.91 -4.13 14.81
C LEU A 281 5.61 -5.49 14.98
N ARG A 282 6.86 -5.56 14.53
CA ARG A 282 7.78 -6.64 14.89
C ARG A 282 8.50 -6.30 16.20
N TYR A 283 8.74 -7.31 17.03
CA TYR A 283 9.37 -7.12 18.34
C TYR A 283 10.80 -6.56 18.25
N GLY A 284 11.62 -7.06 17.31
CA GLY A 284 12.99 -6.55 17.11
C GLY A 284 13.01 -5.05 16.81
N PHE A 285 12.24 -4.61 15.81
CA PHE A 285 12.12 -3.19 15.49
C PHE A 285 11.53 -2.37 16.66
N TYR A 286 10.56 -2.92 17.39
CA TYR A 286 10.01 -2.27 18.57
C TYR A 286 11.11 -1.98 19.60
N LEU A 287 11.98 -2.93 19.90
CA LEU A 287 13.08 -2.72 20.84
C LEU A 287 14.05 -1.64 20.35
N ASP A 288 14.49 -1.71 19.09
CA ASP A 288 15.37 -0.68 18.53
C ASP A 288 14.74 0.71 18.58
N TRP A 289 13.43 0.79 18.33
CA TRP A 289 12.65 2.01 18.44
C TRP A 289 12.55 2.54 19.88
N MET A 290 12.40 1.68 20.88
CA MET A 290 12.38 2.08 22.28
C MET A 290 13.73 2.61 22.77
N PHE A 291 14.83 2.03 22.29
CA PHE A 291 16.18 2.47 22.65
C PHE A 291 16.57 3.79 21.99
N ASP A 292 16.33 3.93 20.68
CA ASP A 292 16.71 5.16 19.96
C ASP A 292 15.81 5.37 18.72
N PRO A 293 14.65 6.04 18.89
CA PRO A 293 13.74 6.27 17.78
C PRO A 293 14.31 7.25 16.75
N LEU A 294 15.15 8.21 17.16
CA LEU A 294 15.75 9.22 16.27
C LEU A 294 16.80 8.60 15.33
N ARG A 295 17.44 7.50 15.75
CA ARG A 295 18.30 6.69 14.87
C ARG A 295 17.55 6.06 13.70
N LEU A 296 16.27 5.72 13.90
CA LEU A 296 15.43 5.03 12.90
C LEU A 296 14.60 6.01 12.08
N ASP A 297 14.14 7.10 12.69
CA ASP A 297 13.38 8.17 12.06
C ASP A 297 13.82 9.53 12.63
N PRO A 298 14.61 10.33 11.88
CA PRO A 298 15.08 11.64 12.32
C PRO A 298 13.97 12.65 12.65
N HIS A 299 12.74 12.39 12.17
CA HIS A 299 11.59 13.25 12.42
C HIS A 299 10.72 12.74 13.59
N SER A 300 11.13 11.67 14.27
CA SER A 300 10.39 11.11 15.39
C SER A 300 10.21 12.13 16.51
N LYS A 301 9.01 12.15 17.08
CA LYS A 301 8.67 12.93 18.28
C LYS A 301 8.76 12.11 19.56
N MET A 302 8.99 10.80 19.44
CA MET A 302 9.11 9.93 20.61
C MET A 302 10.44 10.23 21.33
N PRO A 303 10.41 10.50 22.65
CA PRO A 303 11.63 10.76 23.40
C PRO A 303 12.56 9.56 23.41
N ARG A 304 13.86 9.82 23.58
CA ARG A 304 14.85 8.79 23.89
C ARG A 304 14.89 8.58 25.40
N PHE A 305 14.43 7.43 25.87
CA PHE A 305 14.30 7.13 27.31
C PHE A 305 15.56 6.53 27.93
N SER A 306 16.45 5.94 27.13
CA SER A 306 17.70 5.32 27.59
C SER A 306 18.92 5.81 26.80
N PRO A 307 19.54 6.94 27.20
CA PRO A 307 20.72 7.48 26.53
C PRO A 307 21.93 6.53 26.56
N ASP A 308 22.12 5.77 27.64
CA ASP A 308 23.24 4.82 27.82
C ASP A 308 22.91 3.39 27.33
N ARG A 309 21.68 3.17 26.86
CA ARG A 309 21.10 1.85 26.49
C ARG A 309 21.06 0.82 27.62
N LYS A 310 21.22 1.24 28.87
CA LYS A 310 21.20 0.37 30.05
C LYS A 310 20.13 0.79 31.03
N THR A 311 20.02 2.08 31.32
CA THR A 311 19.11 2.62 32.33
C THR A 311 18.12 3.62 31.75
N THR A 312 17.03 3.88 32.47
CA THR A 312 16.08 4.97 32.18
C THR A 312 15.94 5.90 33.38
N ALA A 313 15.30 7.05 33.17
CA ALA A 313 14.98 7.99 34.25
C ALA A 313 13.90 7.48 35.22
N VAL A 314 13.22 6.37 34.90
CA VAL A 314 12.25 5.72 35.79
C VAL A 314 13.01 4.65 36.57
N ASP A 315 13.66 5.01 37.67
CA ASP A 315 14.53 4.11 38.45
C ASP A 315 13.75 3.18 39.40
N ASN A 316 12.56 3.60 39.82
CA ASN A 316 11.73 2.92 40.81
C ASN A 316 10.95 1.71 40.27
N VAL A 317 11.10 1.35 39.00
CA VAL A 317 10.46 0.19 38.38
C VAL A 317 11.53 -0.68 37.74
N LEU A 318 11.59 -1.97 38.11
CA LEU A 318 12.58 -2.92 37.56
C LEU A 318 14.04 -2.40 37.65
N ASP A 319 14.35 -1.69 38.74
CA ASP A 319 15.69 -1.13 39.03
C ASP A 319 16.21 -0.16 37.96
N GLY A 320 15.31 0.46 37.20
CA GLY A 320 15.67 1.35 36.08
C GLY A 320 16.23 0.63 34.85
N ASP A 321 16.23 -0.71 34.82
CA ASP A 321 16.76 -1.48 33.69
C ASP A 321 15.92 -1.24 32.43
N ALA A 322 16.53 -0.56 31.45
CA ALA A 322 15.85 -0.14 30.24
C ALA A 322 15.32 -1.34 29.44
N ARG A 323 16.09 -2.44 29.37
CA ARG A 323 15.67 -3.61 28.59
C ARG A 323 14.44 -4.26 29.24
N ARG A 324 14.47 -4.49 30.55
CA ARG A 324 13.36 -5.10 31.28
C ARG A 324 12.11 -4.23 31.25
N GLN A 325 12.27 -2.91 31.33
CA GLN A 325 11.16 -1.95 31.22
C GLN A 325 10.54 -1.92 29.82
N PHE A 326 11.36 -1.93 28.77
CA PHE A 326 10.86 -1.99 27.39
C PHE A 326 10.21 -3.34 27.08
N ASP A 327 10.72 -4.43 27.66
CA ASP A 327 10.05 -5.72 27.56
C ASP A 327 8.68 -5.71 28.27
N ALA A 328 8.59 -5.17 29.49
CA ALA A 328 7.31 -5.02 30.20
C ALA A 328 6.28 -4.21 29.38
N LEU A 329 6.71 -3.11 28.75
CA LEU A 329 5.88 -2.34 27.82
C LEU A 329 5.42 -3.18 26.62
N TRP A 330 6.26 -4.05 26.06
CA TRP A 330 5.85 -4.98 25.01
C TRP A 330 4.73 -5.91 25.47
N HIS A 331 4.84 -6.51 26.66
CA HIS A 331 3.79 -7.37 27.21
C HIS A 331 2.46 -6.61 27.38
N PHE A 332 2.52 -5.37 27.86
CA PHE A 332 1.36 -4.49 27.91
C PHE A 332 0.74 -4.29 26.52
N LEU A 333 1.54 -3.95 25.51
CA LEU A 333 1.07 -3.79 24.13
C LEU A 333 0.44 -5.05 23.54
N GLN A 334 0.86 -6.25 23.99
CA GLN A 334 0.24 -7.51 23.58
C GLN A 334 -1.09 -7.81 24.28
N ALA A 335 -1.33 -7.24 25.45
CA ALA A 335 -2.51 -7.47 26.28
C ALA A 335 -3.70 -6.54 25.93
N ILE A 336 -3.46 -5.45 25.18
CA ILE A 336 -4.49 -4.51 24.78
C ILE A 336 -5.36 -5.10 23.66
N GLU A 337 -6.66 -5.10 23.86
CA GLU A 337 -7.62 -5.50 22.84
C GLU A 337 -7.81 -4.43 21.76
N ASP A 338 -8.08 -4.88 20.53
CA ASP A 338 -8.48 -3.98 19.46
C ASP A 338 -9.87 -3.42 19.72
N ASN A 339 -10.03 -2.12 19.47
CA ASN A 339 -11.33 -1.46 19.41
C ASN A 339 -11.97 -1.59 18.05
#